data_AF-A0A7S0A923-F1
#
_entry.id   AF-A0A7S0A923-F1
#
_cell.length_a   1.000
_cell.length_b   1.000
_cell.length_c   1.000
_cell.angle_alpha   90.00
_cell.angle_beta   90.00
_cell.angle_gamma   90.00
#
_symmetry.space_group_name_H-M   'P 1'
#
loop_
_entity.id
_entity.type
_entity.pdbx_description
1 polymer ?
#
loop_
_entity_poly.entity_id
_entity_poly.type
_entity_poly.pdbx_seq_one_letter_code
_entity_poly.pdbx_strand_id
1 'polypeptide(L)'
;DKVGGRAWVRNANPTSKLQTELGVYHLQYDLDYPAPVGLGTWPSRDELLEHFHNVSVEYGLMPHIQLNTAVIEVRHIVDQQTLPFYSPERQHLSVLTQQILETGKRDATQQAAFSTVSFFPGGLVAPLRLEYKGEEAFQGQIGYGMFDEFDYTCVRGAAPAIIGFGAFAVENVRTCLEHGASKTWILCRRKNLAMP
;
A
#
# COMPACT_ATOMS: atom_id res chain seq x y z
N ASP A 1 -4.76 -6.19 -10.63
CA ASP A 1 -4.04 -5.98 -9.35
C ASP A 1 -2.63 -6.55 -9.44
N LYS A 2 -1.70 -6.03 -8.64
CA LYS A 2 -0.32 -6.55 -8.52
C LYS A 2 -0.06 -6.99 -7.08
N VAL A 3 0.95 -7.84 -6.89
CA VAL A 3 1.53 -8.12 -5.56
C VAL A 3 2.44 -6.96 -5.16
N GLY A 4 2.57 -6.72 -3.85
CA GLY A 4 3.36 -5.59 -3.31
C GLY A 4 2.74 -4.90 -2.10
N GLY A 5 1.58 -5.38 -1.67
CA GLY A 5 0.87 -4.86 -0.50
C GLY A 5 0.33 -3.45 -0.73
N ARG A 6 -0.39 -2.94 0.27
CA ARG A 6 -1.04 -1.62 0.17
C ARG A 6 -0.02 -0.48 0.02
N ALA A 7 1.16 -0.62 0.59
CA ALA A 7 2.22 0.38 0.55
C ALA A 7 2.63 0.73 -0.89
N TRP A 8 2.94 -0.28 -1.70
CA TRP A 8 3.44 -0.06 -3.06
C TRP A 8 2.34 -0.05 -4.12
N VAL A 9 1.28 -0.86 -3.94
CA VAL A 9 0.21 -0.96 -4.95
C VAL A 9 -0.74 0.24 -4.90
N ARG A 10 -1.01 0.78 -3.70
CA ARG A 10 -2.01 1.84 -3.52
C ARG A 10 -1.44 3.13 -2.97
N ASN A 11 -0.69 3.08 -1.88
CA ASN A 11 -0.29 4.29 -1.17
C ASN A 11 0.77 5.10 -1.92
N ALA A 12 1.69 4.43 -2.61
CA ALA A 12 2.80 5.04 -3.33
C ALA A 12 2.33 5.75 -4.62
N ASN A 13 2.83 6.97 -4.82
CA ASN A 13 2.66 7.72 -6.06
C ASN A 13 3.48 7.09 -7.20
N PRO A 14 3.26 7.47 -8.47
CA PRO A 14 4.00 6.90 -9.59
C PRO A 14 5.47 7.34 -9.57
N THR A 15 5.75 8.46 -8.90
CA THR A 15 7.09 9.00 -8.71
C THR A 15 7.75 8.52 -7.42
N SER A 16 7.08 7.69 -6.60
CA SER A 16 7.63 7.20 -5.35
C SER A 16 8.84 6.32 -5.57
N LYS A 17 9.81 6.44 -4.67
CA LYS A 17 11.04 5.65 -4.63
C LYS A 17 11.28 5.10 -3.24
N LEU A 18 11.98 4.00 -3.16
CA LEU A 18 12.44 3.44 -1.90
C LEU A 18 13.39 4.41 -1.19
N GLN A 19 13.14 4.64 0.10
CA GLN A 19 13.97 5.52 0.94
C GLN A 19 15.08 4.77 1.68
N THR A 20 15.00 3.44 1.66
CA THR A 20 16.03 2.53 2.13
C THR A 20 16.79 1.98 0.91
N GLU A 21 18.03 1.55 1.07
CA GLU A 21 18.78 0.93 -0.02
C GLU A 21 18.22 -0.45 -0.39
N LEU A 22 18.29 -0.78 -1.68
CA LEU A 22 17.89 -2.08 -2.23
C LEU A 22 18.55 -3.24 -1.47
N GLY A 23 19.80 -3.07 -1.03
CA GLY A 23 20.57 -4.09 -0.32
C GLY A 23 19.90 -4.64 0.94
N VAL A 24 18.93 -3.92 1.51
CA VAL A 24 18.17 -4.39 2.70
C VAL A 24 16.66 -4.44 2.46
N TYR A 25 16.16 -4.02 1.30
CA TYR A 25 14.73 -4.04 0.98
C TYR A 25 14.49 -4.71 -0.38
N HIS A 26 14.45 -6.04 -0.34
CA HIS A 26 14.07 -6.89 -1.46
C HIS A 26 13.46 -8.20 -0.92
N LEU A 27 12.71 -8.89 -1.78
CA LEU A 27 12.38 -10.30 -1.55
C LEU A 27 13.57 -11.17 -1.95
N GLN A 28 13.63 -12.41 -1.42
CA GLN A 28 14.75 -13.37 -1.54
C GLN A 28 15.89 -13.13 -0.53
N TYR A 29 15.56 -13.00 0.76
CA TYR A 29 16.54 -12.92 1.86
C TYR A 29 17.10 -14.31 2.25
N ASP A 30 17.57 -15.08 1.27
CA ASP A 30 18.22 -16.37 1.49
C ASP A 30 19.71 -16.25 1.19
N LEU A 31 20.56 -17.04 1.86
CA LEU A 31 22.01 -17.02 1.69
C LEU A 31 22.45 -17.30 0.25
N ASP A 32 21.63 -18.04 -0.49
CA ASP A 32 21.90 -18.45 -1.87
C ASP A 32 21.39 -17.45 -2.91
N TYR A 33 20.66 -16.41 -2.50
CA TYR A 33 20.08 -15.41 -3.39
C TYR A 33 20.66 -14.01 -3.11
N PRO A 34 21.50 -13.48 -4.02
CA PRO A 34 22.06 -12.14 -3.86
C PRO A 34 20.97 -11.06 -4.05
N ALA A 35 21.32 -9.82 -3.66
CA ALA A 35 20.48 -8.66 -3.95
C ALA A 35 20.10 -8.63 -5.45
N PRO A 36 18.84 -8.26 -5.79
CA PRO A 36 18.35 -8.35 -7.17
C PRO A 36 19.24 -7.56 -8.14
N VAL A 37 19.56 -8.17 -9.27
CA VAL A 37 20.36 -7.54 -10.32
C VAL A 37 19.43 -6.72 -11.23
N GLY A 38 19.86 -5.51 -11.61
CA GLY A 38 19.15 -4.65 -12.57
C GLY A 38 18.21 -3.62 -11.97
N LEU A 39 17.99 -3.65 -10.65
CA LEU A 39 17.29 -2.59 -9.93
C LEU A 39 18.26 -1.47 -9.51
N GLY A 40 17.78 -0.23 -9.52
CA GLY A 40 18.54 0.90 -8.96
C GLY A 40 18.77 0.77 -7.44
N THR A 41 19.72 1.52 -6.88
CA THR A 41 20.00 1.55 -5.43
C THR A 41 18.76 1.95 -4.60
N TRP A 42 17.95 2.86 -5.14
CA TRP A 42 16.68 3.32 -4.60
C TRP A 42 15.59 3.09 -5.65
N PRO A 43 15.12 1.84 -5.82
CA PRO A 43 14.19 1.49 -6.87
C PRO A 43 12.88 2.28 -6.73
N SER A 44 12.29 2.60 -7.86
CA SER A 44 10.95 3.18 -7.96
C SER A 44 9.88 2.19 -7.51
N ARG A 45 8.67 2.72 -7.27
CA ARG A 45 7.46 1.92 -7.02
C ARG A 45 7.29 0.82 -8.07
N ASP A 46 7.40 1.19 -9.35
CA ASP A 46 7.09 0.27 -10.44
C ASP A 46 8.15 -0.83 -10.58
N GLU A 47 9.42 -0.48 -10.41
CA GLU A 47 10.54 -1.44 -10.31
C GLU A 47 10.34 -2.45 -9.16
N LEU A 48 9.92 -2.00 -7.99
CA LEU A 48 9.63 -2.89 -6.86
C LEU A 48 8.42 -3.78 -7.11
N LEU A 49 7.34 -3.24 -7.69
CA LEU A 49 6.15 -4.04 -8.02
C LEU A 49 6.45 -5.11 -9.06
N GLU A 50 7.29 -4.82 -10.03
CA GLU A 50 7.79 -5.80 -10.99
C GLU A 50 8.64 -6.87 -10.31
N HIS A 51 9.58 -6.48 -9.45
CA HIS A 51 10.38 -7.41 -8.65
C HIS A 51 9.49 -8.36 -7.83
N PHE A 52 8.52 -7.82 -7.10
CA PHE A 52 7.61 -8.64 -6.28
C PHE A 52 6.80 -9.63 -7.11
N HIS A 53 6.36 -9.20 -8.30
CA HIS A 53 5.62 -10.07 -9.21
C HIS A 53 6.51 -11.21 -9.72
N ASN A 54 7.72 -10.89 -10.19
CA ASN A 54 8.66 -11.87 -10.73
C ASN A 54 9.02 -12.93 -9.69
N VAL A 55 9.35 -12.51 -8.46
CA VAL A 55 9.63 -13.45 -7.36
C VAL A 55 8.39 -14.29 -7.02
N SER A 56 7.19 -13.70 -7.01
CA SER A 56 5.97 -14.47 -6.73
C SER A 56 5.67 -15.52 -7.82
N VAL A 57 6.02 -15.25 -9.08
CA VAL A 57 5.92 -16.20 -10.18
C VAL A 57 6.97 -17.29 -10.05
N GLU A 58 8.23 -16.93 -9.79
CA GLU A 58 9.36 -17.86 -9.65
C GLU A 58 9.11 -18.91 -8.56
N TYR A 59 8.60 -18.50 -7.40
CA TYR A 59 8.26 -19.40 -6.29
C TYR A 59 6.89 -20.07 -6.42
N GLY A 60 6.18 -19.87 -7.54
CA GLY A 60 4.88 -20.50 -7.78
C GLY A 60 3.75 -20.03 -6.85
N LEU A 61 3.84 -18.83 -6.29
CA LEU A 61 2.86 -18.30 -5.34
C LEU A 61 1.59 -17.80 -6.03
N MET A 62 1.69 -17.32 -7.27
CA MET A 62 0.58 -16.65 -7.98
C MET A 62 -0.74 -17.46 -8.04
N PRO A 63 -0.73 -18.79 -8.31
CA PRO A 63 -1.96 -19.60 -8.29
C PRO A 63 -2.67 -19.66 -6.93
N HIS A 64 -1.97 -19.32 -5.85
CA HIS A 64 -2.47 -19.35 -4.47
C HIS A 64 -2.88 -17.98 -3.95
N ILE A 65 -2.70 -16.91 -4.74
CA ILE A 65 -3.04 -15.54 -4.35
C ILE A 65 -4.34 -15.12 -5.04
N GLN A 66 -5.36 -14.84 -4.24
CA GLN A 66 -6.60 -14.23 -4.73
C GLN A 66 -6.49 -12.70 -4.68
N LEU A 67 -6.03 -12.11 -5.77
CA LEU A 67 -6.01 -10.66 -5.95
C LEU A 67 -7.44 -10.08 -6.05
N ASN A 68 -7.58 -8.77 -5.90
CA ASN A 68 -8.88 -8.09 -5.93
C ASN A 68 -9.93 -8.72 -4.96
N THR A 69 -9.49 -9.31 -3.85
CA THR A 69 -10.38 -10.01 -2.91
C THR A 69 -10.10 -9.51 -1.51
N ALA A 70 -11.12 -8.93 -0.86
CA ALA A 70 -11.02 -8.45 0.51
C ALA A 70 -11.53 -9.52 1.48
N VAL A 71 -10.77 -9.80 2.53
CA VAL A 71 -11.29 -10.51 3.71
C VAL A 71 -12.15 -9.51 4.50
N ILE A 72 -13.44 -9.81 4.65
CA ILE A 72 -14.39 -8.95 5.36
C ILE A 72 -14.69 -9.44 6.77
N GLU A 73 -14.50 -10.74 7.02
CA GLU A 73 -14.77 -11.32 8.33
C GLU A 73 -13.96 -12.60 8.55
N VAL A 74 -13.53 -12.82 9.79
CA VAL A 74 -12.97 -14.09 10.25
C VAL A 74 -13.69 -14.48 11.54
N ARG A 75 -14.36 -15.64 11.54
CA ARG A 75 -15.07 -16.18 12.71
C ARG A 75 -14.46 -17.49 13.15
N HIS A 76 -14.29 -17.65 14.45
CA HIS A 76 -14.01 -18.95 15.06
C HIS A 76 -15.32 -19.73 15.22
N ILE A 77 -15.36 -20.92 14.66
CA ILE A 77 -16.51 -21.82 14.70
C ILE A 77 -16.13 -23.04 15.53
N VAL A 78 -16.99 -23.37 16.48
CA VAL A 78 -16.88 -24.58 17.32
C VAL A 78 -18.05 -25.49 16.95
N ASP A 79 -17.76 -26.69 16.45
CA ASP A 79 -18.80 -27.63 16.03
C ASP A 79 -19.54 -28.19 17.26
N GLN A 80 -20.67 -27.58 17.60
CA GLN A 80 -21.50 -27.99 18.73
C GLN A 80 -22.37 -29.19 18.36
N GLN A 81 -21.79 -30.40 18.46
CA GLN A 81 -22.58 -31.61 18.67
C GLN A 81 -22.40 -32.08 20.12
N THR A 82 -23.47 -31.89 20.90
CA THR A 82 -23.93 -32.58 22.14
C THR A 82 -23.02 -33.62 22.81
N LEU A 83 -21.76 -33.30 23.11
CA LEU A 83 -20.92 -34.13 23.98
C LEU A 83 -20.20 -33.27 25.03
N PRO A 84 -20.01 -33.79 26.25
CA PRO A 84 -19.59 -33.00 27.41
C PRO A 84 -18.09 -32.63 27.45
N PHE A 85 -17.31 -32.89 26.38
CA PHE A 85 -15.86 -32.69 26.40
C PHE A 85 -15.38 -31.82 25.22
N TYR A 86 -14.50 -30.87 25.54
CA TYR A 86 -13.83 -29.98 24.60
C TYR A 86 -12.83 -30.77 23.73
N SER A 87 -12.98 -30.73 22.40
CA SER A 87 -12.00 -31.27 21.46
C SER A 87 -11.45 -30.15 20.55
N PRO A 88 -10.14 -29.85 20.60
CA PRO A 88 -9.50 -28.89 19.70
C PRO A 88 -9.66 -29.21 18.21
N GLU A 89 -9.90 -30.48 17.87
CA GLU A 89 -10.03 -30.97 16.49
C GLU A 89 -11.38 -30.61 15.84
N ARG A 90 -12.32 -30.04 16.60
CA ARG A 90 -13.67 -29.64 16.14
C ARG A 90 -13.84 -28.13 16.03
N GLN A 91 -12.75 -27.45 15.67
CA GLN A 91 -12.72 -26.01 15.52
C GLN A 91 -12.15 -25.65 14.17
N HIS A 92 -12.77 -24.66 13.53
CA HIS A 92 -12.25 -24.08 12.30
C HIS A 92 -12.49 -22.58 12.27
N LEU A 93 -11.73 -21.89 11.43
CA LEU A 93 -11.90 -20.48 11.15
C LEU A 93 -12.68 -20.35 9.85
N SER A 94 -13.87 -19.76 9.92
CA SER A 94 -14.62 -19.34 8.75
C SER A 94 -14.13 -17.98 8.31
N VAL A 95 -13.64 -17.88 7.08
CA VAL A 95 -13.21 -16.63 6.46
C VAL A 95 -14.23 -16.25 5.38
N LEU A 96 -14.81 -15.07 5.53
CA LEU A 96 -15.69 -14.46 4.54
C LEU A 96 -14.88 -13.48 3.70
N THR A 97 -14.87 -13.69 2.39
CA THR A 97 -14.20 -12.84 1.41
C THR A 97 -15.21 -12.18 0.49
N GLN A 98 -14.81 -11.07 -0.12
CA GLN A 98 -15.59 -10.32 -1.09
C GLN A 98 -14.70 -9.90 -2.26
N GLN A 99 -15.12 -10.26 -3.48
CA GLN A 99 -14.43 -9.83 -4.68
C GLN A 99 -14.70 -8.35 -4.96
N ILE A 100 -13.66 -7.64 -5.39
CA ILE A 100 -13.67 -6.23 -5.77
C ILE A 100 -13.49 -6.18 -7.29
N LEU A 101 -14.49 -5.67 -8.00
CA LEU A 101 -14.44 -5.50 -9.45
C LEU A 101 -13.53 -4.32 -9.81
N GLU A 102 -13.04 -4.29 -11.05
CA GLU A 102 -12.22 -3.18 -11.58
C GLU A 102 -12.91 -1.82 -11.47
N THR A 103 -14.26 -1.82 -11.51
CA THR A 103 -15.08 -0.62 -11.30
C THR A 103 -15.10 -0.11 -9.86
N GLY A 104 -14.42 -0.80 -8.94
CA GLY A 104 -14.50 -0.57 -7.49
C GLY A 104 -15.78 -1.10 -6.85
N LYS A 105 -16.72 -1.64 -7.65
CA LYS A 105 -17.94 -2.29 -7.13
C LYS A 105 -17.58 -3.60 -6.44
N ARG A 106 -18.33 -3.90 -5.38
CA ARG A 106 -18.19 -5.13 -4.61
C ARG A 106 -19.14 -6.18 -5.15
N ASP A 107 -18.64 -7.38 -5.36
CA ASP A 107 -19.40 -8.52 -5.88
C ASP A 107 -19.81 -9.48 -4.75
N ALA A 108 -20.27 -10.67 -5.13
CA ALA A 108 -20.66 -11.76 -4.26
C ALA A 108 -19.59 -12.11 -3.21
N THR A 109 -20.06 -12.45 -2.03
CA THR A 109 -19.21 -12.93 -0.94
C THR A 109 -18.98 -14.43 -1.05
N GLN A 110 -17.78 -14.89 -0.72
CA GLN A 110 -17.44 -16.31 -0.65
C GLN A 110 -17.01 -16.66 0.77
N GLN A 111 -17.35 -17.86 1.22
CA GLN A 111 -17.01 -18.34 2.55
C GLN A 111 -16.18 -19.61 2.42
N ALA A 112 -15.08 -19.68 3.17
CA ALA A 112 -14.22 -20.86 3.23
C ALA A 112 -13.76 -21.14 4.66
N ALA A 113 -13.53 -22.43 4.97
CA ALA A 113 -13.07 -22.88 6.27
C ALA A 113 -11.57 -23.18 6.25
N PHE A 114 -10.87 -22.77 7.30
CA PHE A 114 -9.43 -22.91 7.46
C PHE A 114 -9.09 -23.37 8.87
N SER A 115 -8.01 -24.14 9.02
CA SER A 115 -7.48 -24.50 10.34
C SER A 115 -6.71 -23.34 11.00
N THR A 116 -6.11 -22.46 10.19
CA THR A 116 -5.29 -21.34 10.65
C THR A 116 -5.44 -20.15 9.73
N VAL A 117 -5.38 -18.93 10.29
CA VAL A 117 -5.33 -17.68 9.54
C VAL A 117 -4.17 -16.84 10.07
N SER A 118 -3.30 -16.38 9.16
CA SER A 118 -2.20 -15.46 9.48
C SER A 118 -2.48 -14.09 8.85
N PHE A 119 -2.29 -13.02 9.60
CA PHE A 119 -2.63 -11.66 9.19
C PHE A 119 -1.40 -10.84 8.87
N PHE A 120 -1.31 -10.35 7.63
CA PHE A 120 -0.25 -9.45 7.17
C PHE A 120 -0.83 -8.18 6.50
N PRO A 121 -1.68 -7.38 7.19
CA PRO A 121 -2.35 -6.22 6.58
C PRO A 121 -1.40 -5.04 6.28
N GLY A 122 -0.16 -5.09 6.79
CA GLY A 122 0.82 -4.00 6.74
C GLY A 122 0.55 -2.90 7.78
N GLY A 123 1.55 -2.06 8.02
CA GLY A 123 1.46 -0.95 8.98
C GLY A 123 0.90 0.36 8.40
N LEU A 124 0.86 0.48 7.07
CA LEU A 124 0.42 1.69 6.37
C LEU A 124 -0.97 1.46 5.75
N VAL A 125 -1.98 1.45 6.62
CA VAL A 125 -3.33 1.02 6.24
C VAL A 125 -4.14 2.17 5.65
N ALA A 126 -4.52 3.19 6.41
CA ALA A 126 -5.31 4.30 5.88
C ALA A 126 -4.77 5.64 6.40
N PRO A 127 -4.55 6.65 5.55
CA PRO A 127 -4.17 7.96 6.02
C PRO A 127 -5.34 8.65 6.70
N LEU A 128 -5.00 9.52 7.65
CA LEU A 128 -5.95 10.44 8.24
C LEU A 128 -6.35 11.48 7.19
N ARG A 129 -7.60 11.42 6.74
CA ARG A 129 -8.20 12.46 5.90
C ARG A 129 -8.78 13.55 6.79
N LEU A 130 -8.45 14.80 6.48
CA LEU A 130 -8.93 15.98 7.16
C LEU A 130 -9.54 16.89 6.11
N GLU A 131 -10.67 17.50 6.45
CA GLU A 131 -11.26 18.58 5.69
C GLU A 131 -10.86 19.89 6.37
N TYR A 132 -10.30 20.81 5.60
CA TYR A 132 -9.91 22.13 6.10
C TYR A 132 -11.01 23.15 5.80
N LYS A 133 -11.20 24.10 6.73
CA LYS A 133 -12.18 25.17 6.54
C LYS A 133 -11.80 26.01 5.32
N GLY A 134 -12.73 26.19 4.38
CA GLY A 134 -12.53 27.00 3.18
C GLY A 134 -11.92 26.23 2.00
N GLU A 135 -11.76 24.91 2.09
CA GLU A 135 -11.35 24.07 0.94
C GLU A 135 -12.32 24.20 -0.23
N GLU A 136 -13.62 24.36 0.05
CA GLU A 136 -14.67 24.55 -0.94
C GLU A 136 -14.54 25.84 -1.75
N ALA A 137 -13.86 26.85 -1.19
CA ALA A 137 -13.61 28.13 -1.85
C ALA A 137 -12.29 28.14 -2.62
N PHE A 138 -11.44 27.13 -2.44
CA PHE A 138 -10.16 27.05 -3.13
C PHE A 138 -10.36 26.62 -4.59
N GLN A 139 -9.88 27.46 -5.50
CA GLN A 139 -10.04 27.24 -6.95
C GLN A 139 -8.96 26.35 -7.57
N GLY A 140 -7.95 25.97 -6.77
CA GLY A 140 -6.90 25.06 -7.21
C GLY A 140 -7.23 23.60 -6.91
N GLN A 141 -6.33 22.72 -7.33
CA GLN A 141 -6.43 21.30 -7.03
C GLN A 141 -6.14 21.04 -5.54
N ILE A 142 -7.03 20.28 -4.90
CA ILE A 142 -6.82 19.69 -3.58
C ILE A 142 -6.76 18.18 -3.76
N GLY A 143 -5.75 17.55 -3.17
CA GLY A 143 -5.60 16.11 -3.22
C GLY A 143 -4.66 15.64 -2.13
N TYR A 144 -4.80 14.37 -1.74
CA TYR A 144 -3.82 13.75 -0.88
C TYR A 144 -2.55 13.50 -1.70
N GLY A 145 -1.38 13.76 -1.11
CA GLY A 145 -0.09 13.52 -1.78
C GLY A 145 0.31 12.05 -1.85
N MET A 146 -0.67 11.16 -2.02
CA MET A 146 -0.61 9.70 -2.06
C MET A 146 -1.71 9.20 -3.00
N PHE A 147 -1.68 7.92 -3.40
CA PHE A 147 -2.73 7.27 -4.22
C PHE A 147 -2.99 7.86 -5.59
N ASP A 148 -2.03 8.59 -6.16
CA ASP A 148 -2.19 9.26 -7.46
C ASP A 148 -3.38 10.27 -7.45
N GLU A 149 -3.81 10.73 -6.27
CA GLU A 149 -4.94 11.67 -6.11
C GLU A 149 -4.61 13.10 -6.53
N PHE A 150 -3.32 13.41 -6.67
CA PHE A 150 -2.83 14.73 -7.05
C PHE A 150 -2.17 14.66 -8.43
N ASP A 151 -2.74 15.34 -9.40
CA ASP A 151 -2.12 15.55 -10.71
C ASP A 151 -0.99 16.59 -10.61
N TYR A 152 0.25 16.13 -10.76
CA TYR A 152 1.45 16.97 -10.73
C TYR A 152 1.67 17.75 -12.04
N THR A 153 0.94 17.46 -13.12
CA THR A 153 1.07 18.26 -14.36
C THR A 153 0.54 19.69 -14.18
N CYS A 154 -0.39 19.88 -13.25
CA CYS A 154 -0.97 21.17 -12.87
C CYS A 154 0.00 22.10 -12.10
N VAL A 155 1.16 21.61 -11.63
CA VAL A 155 2.05 22.41 -10.77
C VAL A 155 3.03 23.29 -11.53
N ARG A 156 3.14 23.14 -12.86
CA ARG A 156 4.12 23.89 -13.67
C ARG A 156 3.88 25.40 -13.55
N GLY A 157 4.89 26.13 -13.07
CA GLY A 157 4.81 27.56 -12.78
C GLY A 157 4.00 27.92 -11.52
N ALA A 158 3.24 26.98 -10.96
CA ALA A 158 2.43 27.19 -9.76
C ALA A 158 3.27 27.14 -8.48
N ALA A 159 2.63 27.50 -7.36
CA ALA A 159 3.23 27.50 -6.03
C ALA A 159 2.46 26.57 -5.06
N PRO A 160 2.53 25.23 -5.23
CA PRO A 160 1.80 24.28 -4.37
C PRO A 160 2.17 24.42 -2.89
N ALA A 161 1.18 24.17 -2.03
CA ALA A 161 1.35 24.05 -0.59
C ALA A 161 1.12 22.60 -0.16
N ILE A 162 2.05 22.06 0.61
CA ILE A 162 2.03 20.70 1.16
C ILE A 162 1.79 20.82 2.66
N ILE A 163 0.75 20.15 3.16
CA ILE A 163 0.39 20.14 4.58
C ILE A 163 0.90 18.86 5.22
N GLY A 164 1.77 19.00 6.22
CA GLY A 164 2.50 17.89 6.85
C GLY A 164 3.98 17.85 6.45
N PHE A 165 4.77 17.07 7.18
CA PHE A 165 6.21 16.93 6.93
C PHE A 165 6.71 15.51 7.14
N GLY A 166 5.97 14.52 6.64
CA GLY A 166 6.41 13.11 6.61
C GLY A 166 7.25 12.77 5.38
N ALA A 167 7.54 11.48 5.18
CA ALA A 167 8.25 10.96 4.01
C ALA A 167 7.62 11.44 2.69
N PHE A 168 6.30 11.29 2.54
CA PHE A 168 5.57 11.76 1.36
C PHE A 168 5.66 13.28 1.15
N ALA A 169 5.78 14.09 2.22
CA ALA A 169 5.92 15.53 2.04
C ALA A 169 7.25 15.89 1.35
N VAL A 170 8.35 15.24 1.76
CA VAL A 170 9.67 15.42 1.14
C VAL A 170 9.65 14.94 -0.32
N GLU A 171 9.06 13.77 -0.56
CA GLU A 171 8.88 13.24 -1.90
C GLU A 171 8.06 14.17 -2.80
N ASN A 172 6.97 14.75 -2.27
CA ASN A 172 6.10 15.64 -3.03
C ASN A 172 6.74 17.00 -3.30
N VAL A 173 7.61 17.50 -2.41
CA VAL A 173 8.45 18.66 -2.73
C VAL A 173 9.32 18.36 -3.94
N ARG A 174 10.06 17.24 -3.92
CA ARG A 174 10.88 16.82 -5.07
C ARG A 174 10.03 16.71 -6.34
N THR A 175 8.92 15.99 -6.28
CA THR A 175 8.03 15.78 -7.43
C THR A 175 7.48 17.09 -7.99
N CYS A 176 7.01 18.02 -7.14
CA CYS A 176 6.53 19.33 -7.57
C CYS A 176 7.63 20.14 -8.28
N LEU A 177 8.85 20.15 -7.74
CA LEU A 177 9.98 20.86 -8.33
C LEU A 177 10.42 20.23 -9.66
N GLU A 178 10.48 18.90 -9.76
CA GLU A 178 10.75 18.17 -11.00
C GLU A 178 9.70 18.48 -12.09
N HIS A 179 8.45 18.75 -11.70
CA HIS A 179 7.38 19.15 -12.62
C HIS A 179 7.33 20.66 -12.90
N GLY A 180 8.30 21.42 -12.39
CA GLY A 180 8.47 22.83 -12.72
C GLY A 180 7.63 23.78 -11.87
N ALA A 181 7.26 23.40 -10.64
CA ALA A 181 6.72 24.35 -9.67
C ALA A 181 7.68 25.54 -9.47
N SER A 182 7.15 26.76 -9.44
CA SER A 182 7.96 27.97 -9.22
C SER A 182 8.42 28.09 -7.77
N LYS A 183 7.65 27.53 -6.84
CA LYS A 183 7.92 27.47 -5.40
C LYS A 183 7.15 26.32 -4.78
N THR A 184 7.59 25.79 -3.64
CA THR A 184 6.79 24.87 -2.83
C THR A 184 6.77 25.34 -1.38
N TRP A 185 5.59 25.33 -0.78
CA TRP A 185 5.40 25.65 0.63
C TRP A 185 5.18 24.37 1.43
N ILE A 186 5.89 24.18 2.54
CA ILE A 186 5.56 23.14 3.52
C ILE A 186 4.95 23.81 4.74
N LEU A 187 3.70 23.45 5.04
CA LEU A 187 3.02 23.86 6.26
C LEU A 187 3.00 22.67 7.23
N CYS A 188 3.73 22.78 8.34
CA CYS A 188 3.89 21.65 9.26
C CYS A 188 3.79 22.08 10.72
N ARG A 189 3.24 21.18 11.56
CA ARG A 189 3.21 21.35 13.01
C ARG A 189 4.56 21.03 13.66
N ARG A 190 5.28 20.05 13.11
CA ARG A 190 6.60 19.62 13.55
C ARG A 190 7.50 19.49 12.33
N LYS A 191 8.74 19.93 12.49
CA LYS A 191 9.78 19.76 11.48
C LYS A 191 10.41 18.38 11.66
N ASN A 192 10.47 17.61 10.59
CA ASN A 192 11.26 16.39 10.55
C ASN A 192 12.63 16.70 9.93
N LEU A 193 13.63 15.93 10.32
CA LEU A 193 14.93 15.97 9.68
C LEU A 193 14.90 15.05 8.47
N ALA A 194 15.18 15.61 7.30
CA ALA A 194 15.40 14.84 6.09
C ALA A 194 16.91 14.59 5.95
N MET A 195 17.27 13.35 5.61
CA MET A 195 18.64 13.00 5.24
C MET A 195 18.76 12.99 3.71
N PRO A 196 19.87 13.49 3.15
CA PRO A 196 20.16 13.39 1.72
C PRO A 196 20.24 11.95 1.22
#